data_AF-A0A7X3H4D6-F1
#
_entry.id   AF-A0A7X3H4D6-F1
#
_cell.length_a   1.000
_cell.length_b   1.000
_cell.length_c   1.000
_cell.angle_alpha   90.00
_cell.angle_beta   90.00
_cell.angle_gamma   90.00
#
_symmetry.space_group_name_H-M   'P 1'
#
loop_
_entity.id
_entity.type
_entity.pdbx_description
1 polymer ?
#
loop_
_entity_poly.entity_id
_entity_poly.type
_entity_poly.pdbx_seq_one_letter_code
_entity_poly.pdbx_strand_id
1 'polypeptide(L)'
;MSIIRSDSLALHVTNADQQTALADTLALYRRLVRDLMTVTYTHWPQVGVCEGNAVVEVIERLIHPTQKRPQVRYTYFAKRYYKFPSYLRRVAIMDAVGQVRSFVTRFEAWRSGDRKHLHAKPPRLTSSTKTFPSLYG
;
A
#
# COMPACT_ATOMS: atom_id res chain seq x y z
N MET A 1 -25.33 2.16 7.46
CA MET A 1 -24.91 1.02 6.62
C MET A 1 -24.12 1.57 5.45
N SER A 2 -22.81 1.28 5.35
CA SER A 2 -22.00 1.66 4.20
C SER A 2 -22.23 0.65 3.07
N ILE A 3 -22.79 1.10 1.95
CA ILE A 3 -22.93 0.29 0.74
C ILE A 3 -21.56 0.24 0.08
N ILE A 4 -20.84 -0.87 0.28
CA ILE A 4 -19.63 -1.16 -0.50
C ILE A 4 -20.11 -1.73 -1.83
N ARG A 5 -20.04 -0.93 -2.90
CA ARG A 5 -20.21 -1.47 -4.26
C ARG A 5 -18.92 -2.20 -4.61
N SER A 6 -19.02 -3.51 -4.80
CA SER A 6 -17.99 -4.31 -5.47
C SER A 6 -18.39 -4.40 -6.94
N ASP A 7 -18.00 -3.42 -7.73
CA ASP A 7 -18.15 -3.43 -9.18
C ASP A 7 -17.06 -4.33 -9.80
N SER A 8 -17.51 -5.39 -10.49
CA SER A 8 -16.63 -6.22 -11.30
C SER A 8 -16.46 -5.56 -12.67
N LEU A 9 -15.41 -4.76 -12.83
CA LEU A 9 -15.09 -4.16 -14.12
C LEU A 9 -14.44 -5.21 -15.02
N ALA A 10 -15.14 -5.62 -16.09
CA ALA A 10 -14.54 -6.41 -17.15
C ALA A 10 -13.64 -5.49 -17.98
N LEU A 11 -12.33 -5.54 -17.76
CA LEU A 11 -11.38 -4.84 -18.62
C LEU A 11 -11.39 -5.53 -19.99
N HIS A 12 -11.75 -4.79 -21.05
CA HIS A 12 -11.72 -5.27 -22.43
C HIS A 12 -10.26 -5.36 -22.93
N VAL A 13 -9.50 -6.30 -22.36
CA VAL A 13 -8.12 -6.59 -22.75
C VAL A 13 -8.15 -7.78 -23.69
N THR A 14 -8.51 -7.54 -24.95
CA THR A 14 -8.70 -8.61 -25.95
C THR A 14 -7.39 -9.08 -26.59
N ASN A 15 -6.32 -8.29 -26.49
CA ASN A 15 -4.99 -8.62 -27.00
C ASN A 15 -4.10 -9.27 -25.91
N ALA A 16 -3.44 -10.39 -26.25
CA ALA A 16 -2.52 -11.12 -25.36
C ALA A 16 -1.37 -10.26 -24.83
N ASP A 17 -0.84 -9.34 -25.65
CA ASP A 17 0.24 -8.43 -25.24
C ASP A 17 -0.24 -7.46 -24.15
N GLN A 18 -1.46 -6.95 -24.28
CA GLN A 18 -2.07 -6.07 -23.30
C GLN A 18 -2.35 -6.81 -21.97
N GLN A 19 -2.77 -8.08 -22.04
CA GLN A 19 -2.97 -8.91 -20.85
C GLN A 19 -1.65 -9.13 -20.10
N THR A 20 -0.57 -9.40 -20.83
CA THR A 20 0.77 -9.58 -20.27
C THR A 20 1.26 -8.27 -19.62
N ALA A 21 1.17 -7.15 -20.34
CA ALA A 21 1.55 -5.85 -19.80
C ALA A 21 0.77 -5.46 -18.54
N LEU A 22 -0.54 -5.79 -18.49
CA LEU A 22 -1.36 -5.58 -17.30
C LEU A 22 -0.91 -6.46 -16.14
N ALA A 23 -0.66 -7.75 -16.38
CA ALA A 23 -0.19 -8.69 -15.37
C ALA A 23 1.16 -8.23 -14.77
N ASP A 24 2.09 -7.78 -15.61
CA ASP A 24 3.39 -7.26 -15.19
C ASP A 24 3.25 -5.97 -14.36
N THR A 25 2.39 -5.06 -14.80
CA THR A 25 2.07 -3.83 -14.06
C THR A 25 1.52 -4.15 -12.68
N LEU A 26 0.59 -5.11 -12.58
CA LEU A 26 0.03 -5.56 -11.30
C LEU A 26 1.07 -6.21 -10.41
N ALA A 27 1.95 -7.04 -10.97
CA ALA A 27 3.02 -7.69 -10.23
C ALA A 27 4.00 -6.66 -9.63
N LEU A 28 4.35 -5.62 -10.41
CA LEU A 28 5.23 -4.54 -9.97
C LEU A 28 4.54 -3.66 -8.91
N TYR A 29 3.26 -3.32 -9.12
CA TYR A 29 2.44 -2.56 -8.18
C TYR A 29 2.34 -3.26 -6.82
N ARG A 30 1.96 -4.54 -6.80
CA ARG A 30 1.82 -5.32 -5.57
C ARG A 30 3.15 -5.47 -4.82
N ARG A 31 4.26 -5.53 -5.55
CA ARG A 31 5.61 -5.54 -4.95
C ARG A 31 5.92 -4.21 -4.29
N LEU A 32 5.61 -3.09 -4.95
CA LEU A 32 5.78 -1.75 -4.38
C LEU A 32 4.96 -1.60 -3.09
N VAL A 33 3.68 -1.98 -3.12
CA VAL A 33 2.81 -1.92 -1.93
C VAL A 33 3.40 -2.72 -0.77
N ARG A 34 3.88 -3.95 -1.04
CA ARG A 34 4.54 -4.78 -0.01
C ARG A 34 5.74 -4.08 0.61
N ASP A 35 6.64 -3.55 -0.22
CA ASP A 35 7.85 -2.89 0.27
C ASP A 35 7.50 -1.62 1.06
N LEU A 36 6.47 -0.88 0.63
CA LEU A 36 5.92 0.28 1.31
C LEU A 36 5.29 -0.07 2.66
N MET A 37 4.66 -1.25 2.82
CA MET A 37 4.11 -1.69 4.11
C MET A 37 5.21 -1.82 5.16
N THR A 38 6.39 -2.32 4.79
CA THR A 38 7.53 -2.40 5.70
C THR A 38 7.99 -1.02 6.17
N VAL A 39 8.14 -0.07 5.25
CA VAL A 39 8.49 1.33 5.59
C VAL A 39 7.42 1.96 6.47
N THR A 40 6.15 1.77 6.11
CA THR A 40 5.01 2.35 6.83
C THR A 40 4.93 1.82 8.26
N TYR A 41 5.09 0.51 8.45
CA TYR A 41 5.09 -0.09 9.79
C TYR A 41 6.31 0.34 10.61
N THR A 42 7.49 0.47 9.98
CA THR A 42 8.71 0.97 10.66
C THR A 42 8.53 2.39 11.18
N HIS A 43 7.82 3.25 10.43
CA HIS A 43 7.54 4.64 10.80
C HIS A 43 6.13 4.84 11.36
N TRP A 44 5.51 3.79 11.88
CA TRP A 44 4.13 3.84 12.33
C TRP A 44 3.82 4.96 13.34
N PRO A 45 4.70 5.30 14.31
CA PRO A 45 4.43 6.43 15.22
C PRO A 45 4.25 7.78 14.52
N GLN A 46 4.92 8.00 13.39
CA GLN A 46 4.80 9.23 12.60
C GLN A 46 3.64 9.16 11.61
N VAL A 47 3.38 7.98 11.05
CA VAL A 47 2.38 7.79 10.00
C VAL A 47 0.98 7.56 10.57
N GLY A 48 0.86 6.87 11.70
CA GLY A 48 -0.41 6.46 12.30
C GLY A 48 -1.24 7.63 12.82
N VAL A 49 -0.61 8.77 13.12
CA VAL A 49 -1.29 10.02 13.53
C VAL A 49 -1.75 10.87 12.36
N CYS A 50 -1.25 10.60 11.15
CA CYS A 50 -1.63 11.35 9.96
C CYS A 50 -2.95 10.83 9.40
N GLU A 51 -3.77 11.74 8.88
CA GLU A 51 -5.04 11.42 8.24
C GLU A 51 -5.04 11.84 6.76
N GLY A 52 -5.78 11.09 5.94
CA GLY A 52 -5.93 11.35 4.51
C GLY A 52 -4.60 11.50 3.76
N ASN A 53 -4.50 12.53 2.93
CA ASN A 53 -3.36 12.76 2.04
C ASN A 53 -2.06 13.15 2.75
N ALA A 54 -2.10 13.53 4.03
CA ALA A 54 -0.89 13.88 4.78
C ALA A 54 0.09 12.70 4.89
N VAL A 55 -0.44 11.47 4.92
CA VAL A 55 0.37 10.26 4.96
C VAL A 55 1.25 10.11 3.71
N VAL A 56 0.69 10.48 2.55
CA VAL A 56 1.40 10.40 1.26
C VAL A 56 2.65 11.23 1.30
N GLU A 57 2.55 12.47 1.82
CA GLU A 57 3.70 13.33 1.95
C GLU A 57 4.77 12.67 2.83
N VAL A 58 4.43 12.24 4.05
CA VAL A 58 5.37 11.64 4.99
C VAL A 58 6.17 10.50 4.35
N ILE A 59 5.49 9.55 3.69
CA ILE A 59 6.14 8.43 3.04
C ILE A 59 6.93 8.86 1.79
N GLU A 60 6.38 9.71 0.92
CA GLU A 60 7.11 10.23 -0.25
C GLU A 60 8.42 10.92 0.16
N ARG A 61 8.45 11.60 1.33
CA ARG A 61 9.68 12.19 1.87
C ARG A 61 10.78 11.19 2.19
N LEU A 62 10.39 9.98 2.57
CA LEU A 62 11.33 8.92 2.95
C LEU A 62 11.87 8.16 1.74
N ILE A 63 11.09 8.05 0.66
CA ILE A 63 11.38 7.13 -0.46
C ILE A 63 11.69 7.79 -1.81
N HIS A 64 11.18 9.00 -2.06
CA HIS A 64 11.22 9.63 -3.38
C HIS A 64 12.09 10.89 -3.39
N PRO A 65 13.27 10.86 -4.06
CA PRO A 65 14.11 12.02 -4.20
C PRO A 65 13.48 13.02 -5.18
N THR A 66 13.59 14.30 -4.86
CA THR A 66 13.15 15.42 -5.72
C THR A 66 14.31 16.38 -5.93
N GLN A 67 14.19 17.32 -6.87
CA GLN A 67 15.22 18.34 -7.09
C GLN A 67 15.51 19.16 -5.81
N LYS A 68 14.46 19.48 -5.03
CA LYS A 68 14.58 20.20 -3.75
C LYS A 68 15.04 19.32 -2.59
N ARG A 69 14.85 18.00 -2.68
CA ARG A 69 15.28 17.02 -1.66
C ARG A 69 15.92 15.82 -2.36
N PRO A 70 17.20 15.91 -2.76
CA PRO A 70 17.88 14.84 -3.47
C PRO A 70 18.25 13.67 -2.53
N GLN A 71 18.47 13.94 -1.25
CA GLN A 71 18.78 12.92 -0.26
C GLN A 71 17.51 12.39 0.41
N VAL A 72 17.29 11.08 0.31
CA VAL A 72 16.18 10.36 0.95
C VAL A 72 16.70 9.15 1.70
N ARG A 73 15.99 8.76 2.76
CA ARG A 73 16.40 7.65 3.64
C ARG A 73 16.42 6.32 2.92
N TYR A 74 15.46 6.08 2.02
CA TYR A 74 15.31 4.80 1.31
C TYR A 74 15.55 4.96 -0.19
N THR A 75 16.81 5.05 -0.60
CA THR A 75 17.20 5.10 -2.03
C THR A 75 16.83 3.84 -2.81
N TYR A 76 16.54 2.74 -2.11
CA TYR A 76 16.08 1.47 -2.69
C TYR A 76 14.89 1.66 -3.64
N PHE A 77 13.89 2.47 -3.25
CA PHE A 77 12.68 2.64 -4.06
C PHE A 77 12.95 3.34 -5.39
N ALA A 78 13.77 4.39 -5.39
CA ALA A 78 14.13 5.11 -6.61
C ALA A 78 14.92 4.23 -7.60
N LYS A 79 15.73 3.29 -7.10
CA LYS A 79 16.50 2.34 -7.91
C LYS A 79 15.63 1.17 -8.39
N ARG A 80 14.81 0.60 -7.50
CA ARG A 80 14.02 -0.60 -7.78
C ARG A 80 12.80 -0.32 -8.66
N TYR A 81 12.17 0.82 -8.43
CA TYR A 81 10.95 1.27 -9.12
C TYR A 81 11.28 2.51 -9.98
N TYR A 82 12.25 2.35 -10.86
CA TYR A 82 12.74 3.42 -11.71
C TYR A 82 11.62 4.00 -12.57
N LYS A 83 11.50 5.33 -12.61
CA LYS A 83 10.46 6.07 -13.35
C LYS A 83 9.02 5.63 -13.02
N PHE A 84 8.76 5.11 -11.83
CA PHE A 84 7.40 4.72 -11.44
C PHE A 84 6.45 5.94 -11.39
N PRO A 85 5.26 5.87 -12.03
CA PRO A 85 4.34 7.00 -12.12
C PRO A 85 3.94 7.56 -10.75
N SER A 86 3.86 8.89 -10.63
CA SER A 86 3.57 9.57 -9.37
C SER A 86 2.19 9.23 -8.81
N TYR A 87 1.14 9.31 -9.63
CA TYR A 87 -0.22 9.00 -9.20
C TYR A 87 -0.31 7.57 -8.65
N LEU A 88 0.28 6.60 -9.37
CA LEU A 88 0.27 5.20 -9.00
C LEU A 88 1.04 4.96 -7.70
N ARG A 89 2.13 5.71 -7.48
CA ARG A 89 2.92 5.65 -6.24
C ARG A 89 2.10 6.11 -5.04
N ARG A 90 1.34 7.20 -5.20
CA ARG A 90 0.50 7.75 -4.13
C ARG A 90 -0.61 6.80 -3.74
N VAL A 91 -1.26 6.17 -4.73
CA VAL A 91 -2.25 5.10 -4.48
C VAL A 91 -1.59 3.92 -3.74
N ALA A 92 -0.41 3.49 -4.18
CA ALA A 92 0.33 2.40 -3.51
C ALA A 92 0.68 2.71 -2.05
N ILE A 93 1.03 3.98 -1.75
CA ILE A 93 1.28 4.44 -0.38
C ILE A 93 -0.01 4.35 0.45
N MET A 94 -1.12 4.86 -0.07
CA MET A 94 -2.41 4.80 0.63
C MET A 94 -2.85 3.35 0.89
N ASP A 95 -2.66 2.47 -0.08
CA ASP A 95 -2.96 1.03 0.06
C ASP A 95 -2.10 0.35 1.12
N ALA A 96 -0.80 0.64 1.14
CA ALA A 96 0.12 0.10 2.15
C ALA A 96 -0.27 0.59 3.55
N VAL A 97 -0.60 1.87 3.69
CA VAL A 97 -1.01 2.48 4.95
C VAL A 97 -2.34 1.93 5.44
N GLY A 98 -3.33 1.79 4.55
CA GLY A 98 -4.62 1.20 4.91
C GLY A 98 -4.48 -0.22 5.45
N GLN A 99 -3.62 -1.03 4.83
CA GLN A 99 -3.31 -2.39 5.30
C GLN A 99 -2.61 -2.41 6.65
N VAL A 100 -1.59 -1.55 6.84
CA VAL A 100 -0.88 -1.44 8.11
C VAL A 100 -1.80 -0.93 9.22
N ARG A 101 -2.60 0.10 8.94
CA ARG A 101 -3.59 0.65 9.89
C ARG A 101 -4.59 -0.43 10.32
N SER A 102 -5.18 -1.13 9.36
CA SER A 102 -6.08 -2.26 9.63
C SER A 102 -5.43 -3.33 10.51
N PHE A 103 -4.17 -3.67 10.24
CA PHE A 103 -3.42 -4.60 11.07
C PHE A 103 -3.20 -4.06 12.49
N VAL A 104 -2.70 -2.84 12.64
CA VAL A 104 -2.41 -2.25 13.96
C VAL A 104 -3.68 -2.14 14.79
N THR A 105 -4.78 -1.65 14.24
CA THR A 105 -6.07 -1.58 14.97
C THR A 105 -6.50 -2.94 15.49
N ARG A 106 -6.45 -3.99 14.65
CA ARG A 106 -6.80 -5.35 15.07
C ARG A 106 -5.82 -5.92 16.09
N PHE A 107 -4.53 -5.61 15.94
CA PHE A 107 -3.49 -6.08 16.85
C PHE A 107 -3.64 -5.44 18.23
N GLU A 108 -3.95 -4.15 18.28
CA GLU A 108 -4.22 -3.43 19.53
C GLU A 108 -5.49 -3.93 20.23
N ALA A 109 -6.59 -4.16 19.49
CA ALA A 109 -7.80 -4.77 20.05
C ALA A 109 -7.52 -6.18 20.62
N TRP A 110 -6.78 -7.01 19.87
CA TRP A 110 -6.38 -8.33 20.35
C TRP A 110 -5.47 -8.24 21.60
N ARG A 111 -4.60 -7.22 21.66
CA ARG A 111 -3.70 -6.95 22.81
C ARG A 111 -4.48 -6.48 24.04
N SER A 112 -5.53 -5.68 23.86
CA SER A 112 -6.41 -5.20 24.94
C SER A 112 -7.40 -6.26 25.44
N GLY A 113 -7.38 -7.48 24.88
CA GLY A 113 -8.25 -8.58 25.29
C GLY A 113 -9.56 -8.68 24.51
N ASP A 114 -9.80 -7.79 23.55
CA ASP A 114 -10.91 -7.91 22.59
C ASP A 114 -10.56 -9.00 21.57
N ARG A 115 -10.90 -10.23 21.96
CA ARG A 115 -10.59 -11.47 21.23
C ARG A 115 -11.88 -12.23 21.02
N LYS A 116 -12.01 -12.84 19.83
CA LYS A 116 -13.14 -13.72 19.51
C LYS A 116 -13.32 -14.88 20.52
N HIS A 117 -12.22 -15.38 21.08
CA HIS A 117 -12.18 -16.38 22.15
C HIS A 117 -10.81 -16.37 22.86
N LEU A 118 -10.71 -17.02 24.02
CA LEU A 118 -9.52 -17.01 24.89
C LEU A 118 -8.21 -17.40 24.17
N HIS A 119 -8.26 -18.44 23.34
CA HIS A 119 -7.11 -18.96 22.59
C HIS A 119 -6.97 -18.37 21.16
N ALA A 120 -7.60 -17.24 20.87
CA ALA A 120 -7.51 -16.64 19.53
C ALA A 120 -6.07 -16.21 19.23
N LYS A 121 -5.54 -16.63 18.08
CA LYS A 121 -4.21 -16.24 17.62
C LYS A 121 -4.16 -14.75 17.31
N PRO A 122 -3.00 -14.07 17.49
CA PRO A 122 -2.87 -12.68 17.12
C PRO A 122 -3.08 -12.50 15.62
N PRO A 123 -3.63 -11.34 15.19
CA PRO A 123 -3.72 -11.01 13.78
C PRO A 123 -2.32 -10.98 13.17
N ARG A 124 -2.24 -11.22 11.86
CA ARG A 124 -0.99 -11.18 11.09
C ARG A 124 -1.08 -10.10 10.03
N LEU A 125 0.05 -9.44 9.78
CA LEU A 125 0.19 -8.50 8.67
C LEU A 125 0.36 -9.30 7.37
N THR A 126 -0.70 -9.37 6.57
CA THR A 126 -0.67 -10.05 5.28
C THR A 126 0.03 -9.18 4.24
N SER A 127 1.23 -9.57 3.82
CA SER A 127 2.07 -8.83 2.86
C SER A 127 1.78 -9.13 1.38
N SER A 128 0.81 -10.02 1.12
CA SER A 128 0.43 -10.52 -0.21
C SER A 128 -1.02 -10.18 -0.59
N THR A 129 -1.49 -9.00 -0.18
CA THR A 129 -2.83 -8.54 -0.54
C THR A 129 -2.94 -8.43 -2.06
N LYS A 130 -4.00 -8.99 -2.65
CA LYS A 130 -4.29 -8.95 -4.10
C LYS A 130 -4.77 -7.55 -4.52
N THR A 131 -4.13 -6.51 -4.01
CA THR A 131 -4.50 -5.12 -4.26
C THR A 131 -4.39 -4.82 -5.75
N PHE A 132 -5.36 -4.07 -6.23
CA PHE A 132 -5.41 -3.57 -7.60
C PHE A 132 -5.25 -2.05 -7.55
N PRO A 133 -4.38 -1.47 -8.38
CA PRO A 133 -4.33 -0.03 -8.53
C PRO A 133 -5.64 0.48 -9.15
N SER A 134 -5.99 1.73 -8.84
CA SER A 134 -7.00 2.46 -9.60
C SER A 134 -6.47 2.73 -11.00
N LEU A 135 -6.85 1.88 -11.97
CA LEU A 135 -6.60 2.11 -13.38
C LEU A 135 -7.74 3.00 -13.88
N TYR A 136 -7.40 4.20 -14.34
CA TYR A 136 -8.37 5.02 -15.07
C TYR A 136 -8.65 4.31 -16.40
N GLY A 137 -9.90 3.91 -16.60
CA GLY A 137 -10.42 3.35 -17.85
C GLY A 137 -11.00 4.43 -18.74
#